data_AF-A0A3C8CC29-F1
#
_entry.id   AF-A0A3C8CC29-F1
#
_cell.length_a   1.000
_cell.length_b   1.000
_cell.length_c   1.000
_cell.angle_alpha   90.00
_cell.angle_beta   90.00
_cell.angle_gamma   90.00
#
_symmetry.space_group_name_H-M   'P 1'
#
loop_
_entity.id
_entity.type
_entity.pdbx_description
1 polymer ?
#
loop_
_entity_poly.entity_id
_entity_poly.type
_entity_poly.pdbx_seq_one_letter_code
_entity_poly.pdbx_strand_id
1 'polypeptide(L)'
;LPEVKKHLETLANQLSLFENKVKDASEIEPGDKGPEEERERILSILASYQKKLPDIEKEASSTLFKNGSDPIDVSKALQSLKE
;
A
#
# COMPACT_ATOMS: atom_id res chain seq x y z
N LEU A 1 13.38 4.19 -1.62
CA LEU A 1 13.03 3.81 -0.23
C LEU A 1 12.98 2.30 -0.10
N PRO A 2 14.11 1.63 0.17
CA PRO A 2 14.18 0.16 0.24
C PRO A 2 13.23 -0.43 1.29
N GLU A 3 13.03 0.28 2.39
CA GLU A 3 12.19 -0.17 3.51
C GLU A 3 10.69 -0.13 3.18
N VAL A 4 10.20 0.94 2.54
CA VAL A 4 8.81 1.02 2.06
C VAL A 4 8.51 -0.09 1.06
N LYS A 5 9.44 -0.35 0.13
CA LYS A 5 9.30 -1.44 -0.84
C LYS A 5 9.20 -2.80 -0.15
N LYS A 6 10.07 -3.07 0.82
CA LYS A 6 10.03 -4.31 1.63
C LYS A 6 8.70 -4.46 2.37
N HIS A 7 8.15 -3.39 2.95
CA HIS A 7 6.86 -3.43 3.64
C HIS A 7 5.70 -3.68 2.67
N LEU A 8 5.71 -3.05 1.49
CA LEU A 8 4.71 -3.29 0.45
C LEU A 8 4.77 -4.73 -0.10
N GLU A 9 5.95 -5.28 -0.32
CA GLU A 9 6.13 -6.69 -0.69
C GLU A 9 5.61 -7.64 0.40
N THR A 10 5.89 -7.33 1.67
CA THR A 10 5.37 -8.12 2.81
C THR A 10 3.84 -8.08 2.84
N LEU A 11 3.25 -6.91 2.65
CA LEU A 11 1.80 -6.74 2.62
C LEU A 11 1.17 -7.48 1.42
N ALA A 12 1.77 -7.41 0.24
CA ALA A 12 1.34 -8.16 -0.94
C ALA A 12 1.30 -9.67 -0.67
N ASN A 13 2.36 -10.20 -0.05
CA ASN A 13 2.44 -11.61 0.33
C ASN A 13 1.36 -11.99 1.35
N GLN A 14 1.11 -11.15 2.36
CA GLN A 14 0.07 -11.39 3.36
C GLN A 14 -1.34 -11.38 2.74
N LEU A 15 -1.62 -10.45 1.84
CA LEU A 15 -2.90 -10.39 1.12
C LEU A 15 -3.11 -11.65 0.27
N SER A 16 -2.07 -12.11 -0.44
CA SER A 16 -2.14 -13.34 -1.23
C SER A 16 -2.36 -14.59 -0.37
N LEU A 17 -1.64 -14.71 0.77
CA LEU A 17 -1.85 -15.80 1.71
C LEU A 17 -3.27 -15.79 2.27
N PHE A 18 -3.82 -14.62 2.56
CA PHE A 18 -5.17 -14.51 3.07
C PHE A 18 -6.22 -14.82 2.01
N GLU A 19 -6.01 -14.40 0.76
CA GLU A 19 -6.85 -14.76 -0.38
C GLU A 19 -6.95 -16.28 -0.55
N ASN A 20 -5.81 -16.99 -0.51
CA ASN A 20 -5.81 -18.45 -0.60
C ASN A 20 -6.56 -19.10 0.57
N LYS A 21 -6.33 -18.62 1.79
CA LYS A 21 -7.08 -19.12 2.97
C LYS A 21 -8.59 -18.92 2.83
N VAL A 22 -9.02 -17.77 2.30
CA VAL A 22 -10.45 -17.48 2.08
C VAL A 22 -11.03 -18.37 0.97
N LYS A 23 -10.27 -18.67 -0.08
CA LYS A 23 -10.72 -19.61 -1.14
C LYS A 23 -10.81 -21.05 -0.63
N ASP A 24 -9.84 -21.47 0.17
CA ASP A 24 -9.71 -22.86 0.62
C ASP A 24 -10.52 -23.16 1.90
N ALA A 25 -11.08 -22.14 2.55
CA ALA A 25 -11.88 -22.31 3.77
C ALA A 25 -13.14 -23.12 3.49
N SER A 26 -13.28 -24.26 4.17
CA SER A 26 -14.46 -25.12 4.10
C SER A 26 -15.72 -24.45 4.67
N GLU A 27 -15.54 -23.53 5.60
CA GLU A 27 -16.61 -22.77 6.25
C GLU A 27 -16.20 -21.29 6.34
N ILE A 28 -17.17 -20.41 6.09
CA ILE A 28 -17.06 -18.98 6.33
C ILE A 28 -18.26 -18.57 7.17
N GLU A 29 -18.02 -17.74 8.17
CA GLU A 29 -19.10 -17.16 8.96
C GLU A 29 -19.96 -16.28 8.04
N PRO A 30 -21.26 -16.57 7.92
CA PRO A 30 -22.13 -15.81 7.03
C PRO A 30 -22.34 -14.38 7.54
N GLY A 31 -22.27 -13.43 6.62
CA GLY A 31 -22.81 -12.08 6.83
C GLY A 31 -24.32 -12.04 6.60
N ASP A 32 -24.82 -10.90 6.10
CA ASP A 32 -26.27 -10.68 5.91
C ASP A 32 -26.92 -11.57 4.83
N LYS A 33 -26.14 -12.08 3.87
CA LYS A 33 -26.66 -12.76 2.66
C LYS A 33 -26.35 -14.25 2.57
N GLY A 34 -25.35 -14.73 3.32
CA GLY A 34 -24.89 -16.11 3.27
C GLY A 34 -23.36 -16.23 3.28
N PRO A 35 -22.83 -17.45 3.46
CA PRO A 35 -21.39 -17.68 3.59
C PRO A 35 -20.63 -17.51 2.27
N GLU A 36 -21.24 -17.86 1.13
CA GLU A 36 -20.60 -17.72 -0.18
C GLU A 36 -20.62 -16.27 -0.68
N GLU A 37 -21.70 -15.53 -0.44
CA GLU A 37 -21.73 -14.09 -0.71
C GLU A 37 -20.72 -13.34 0.16
N GLU A 38 -20.54 -13.75 1.42
CA GLU A 38 -19.53 -13.19 2.30
C GLU A 38 -18.11 -13.53 1.82
N ARG A 39 -17.89 -14.76 1.34
CA ARG A 39 -16.63 -15.15 0.67
C ARG A 39 -16.32 -14.23 -0.51
N GLU A 40 -17.27 -14.05 -1.42
CA GLU A 40 -17.12 -13.19 -2.59
C GLU A 40 -16.84 -11.73 -2.19
N ARG A 41 -17.54 -11.24 -1.17
CA ARG A 41 -17.31 -9.89 -0.62
C ARG A 41 -15.89 -9.72 -0.11
N ILE A 42 -15.39 -10.67 0.68
CA ILE A 42 -14.02 -10.65 1.22
C ILE A 42 -13.01 -10.69 0.07
N LEU A 43 -13.17 -11.59 -0.90
CA LEU A 43 -12.27 -11.71 -2.06
C LEU A 43 -12.24 -10.42 -2.90
N SER A 44 -13.39 -9.76 -3.08
CA SER A 44 -13.48 -8.47 -3.78
C SER A 44 -12.70 -7.36 -3.05
N ILE A 45 -12.79 -7.33 -1.72
CA ILE A 45 -12.03 -6.38 -0.89
C ILE A 45 -10.52 -6.64 -1.01
N LEU A 46 -10.10 -7.90 -0.95
CA LEU A 46 -8.68 -8.27 -1.10
C LEU A 46 -8.12 -7.87 -2.47
N ALA A 47 -8.88 -8.14 -3.53
CA ALA A 47 -8.51 -7.72 -4.88
C ALA A 47 -8.43 -6.19 -5.02
N SER A 48 -9.31 -5.44 -4.34
CA SER A 48 -9.26 -3.98 -4.30
C SER A 48 -7.97 -3.48 -3.64
N TYR A 49 -7.57 -4.08 -2.52
CA TYR A 49 -6.33 -3.68 -1.83
C TYR A 49 -5.08 -4.04 -2.62
N GLN A 50 -5.01 -5.24 -3.21
CA GLN A 50 -3.90 -5.63 -4.09
C GLN A 50 -3.71 -4.63 -5.24
N LYS A 51 -4.81 -4.15 -5.85
CA LYS A 51 -4.77 -3.14 -6.93
C LYS A 51 -4.23 -1.78 -6.49
N LYS A 52 -4.36 -1.42 -5.20
CA LYS A 52 -3.91 -0.12 -4.66
C LYS A 52 -2.42 -0.11 -4.27
N LEU A 53 -1.79 -1.26 -4.08
CA LEU A 53 -0.38 -1.33 -3.66
C LEU A 53 0.59 -0.60 -4.61
N PRO A 54 0.47 -0.73 -5.95
CA PRO A 54 1.37 -0.01 -6.87
C PRO A 54 1.21 1.51 -6.80
N ASP A 55 -0.01 2.00 -6.55
CA ASP A 55 -0.27 3.43 -6.42
C ASP A 55 0.41 4.02 -5.18
N ILE A 56 0.42 3.27 -4.07
CA ILE A 56 1.13 3.65 -2.84
C ILE A 56 2.65 3.70 -3.10
N GLU A 57 3.21 2.70 -3.80
CA GLU A 57 4.63 2.70 -4.17
C GLU A 57 4.99 3.93 -5.00
N LYS A 58 4.14 4.27 -5.99
CA LYS A 58 4.31 5.42 -6.86
C LYS A 58 4.21 6.75 -6.11
N GLU A 59 3.23 6.90 -5.22
CA GLU A 59 3.05 8.11 -4.43
C GLU A 59 4.22 8.32 -3.48
N ALA A 60 4.60 7.29 -2.72
CA ALA A 60 5.75 7.33 -1.83
C ALA A 60 7.04 7.64 -2.60
N SER A 61 7.21 7.06 -3.79
CA SER A 61 8.37 7.33 -4.65
C SER A 61 8.34 8.70 -5.32
N SER A 62 7.20 9.39 -5.40
CA SER A 62 7.11 10.71 -6.04
C SER A 62 7.19 11.86 -5.05
N THR A 63 6.49 11.77 -3.91
CA THR A 63 6.42 12.82 -2.90
C THR A 63 7.69 12.86 -2.04
N LEU A 64 8.25 11.69 -1.69
CA LEU A 64 9.47 11.62 -0.87
C LEU A 64 10.74 11.89 -1.67
N PHE A 65 10.77 11.58 -2.97
CA PHE A 65 11.90 12.00 -3.82
C PHE A 65 11.95 13.52 -3.95
N LYS A 66 10.83 14.22 -4.14
CA LYS A 66 10.84 15.70 -4.25
C LYS A 66 11.42 16.40 -3.02
N ASN A 67 11.14 15.91 -1.82
CA ASN A 67 11.64 16.53 -0.59
C ASN A 67 13.09 16.14 -0.22
N GLY A 68 13.65 15.11 -0.85
CA GLY A 68 15.02 14.63 -0.57
C GLY A 68 16.02 14.80 -1.71
N SER A 69 15.58 15.23 -2.90
CA SER A 69 16.43 15.34 -4.09
C SER A 69 16.78 16.77 -4.50
N ASP A 70 16.09 17.78 -3.98
CA ASP A 70 16.56 19.16 -4.09
C ASP A 70 17.66 19.39 -3.04
N PRO A 71 18.94 19.55 -3.45
CA PRO A 71 19.96 19.98 -2.51
C PRO A 71 19.52 21.34 -1.97
N ILE A 72 19.61 21.54 -0.65
CA ILE A 72 19.45 22.87 -0.07
C ILE A 72 20.47 23.78 -0.76
N ASP A 73 19.99 24.75 -1.54
CA ASP A 73 20.84 25.78 -2.11
C ASP A 73 21.28 26.69 -0.96
N VAL A 74 22.43 26.34 -0.38
CA VAL A 74 23.06 27.04 0.74
C VAL A 74 23.28 28.51 0.38
N SER A 75 23.53 28.84 -0.90
CA SER A 75 23.75 30.22 -1.34
C SER A 75 22.47 31.04 -1.23
N LYS A 76 21.35 30.47 -1.66
CA LYS A 76 20.03 31.10 -1.56
C LYS A 76 19.58 31.26 -0.10
N ALA A 77 19.82 30.24 0.73
CA ALA A 77 19.51 30.29 2.17
C ALA A 77 20.35 31.35 2.92
N LEU A 78 21.62 31.51 2.56
CA LEU A 78 22.49 32.54 3.12
C LEU A 78 22.14 33.96 2.64
N GLN A 79 21.58 34.12 1.44
CA GLN A 79 21.07 35.41 0.96
C GLN A 79 19.86 35.88 1.76
N SER A 80 18.91 34.98 2.06
CA SER A 80 17.72 35.30 2.86
C SER A 80 18.00 35.64 4.32
N LEU A 81 19.20 35.33 4.83
CA LEU A 81 19.63 35.67 6.20
C LEU A 81 20.31 37.04 6.30
N LYS A 82 20.54 37.71 5.17
CA LYS A 82 21.16 39.05 5.10
C LYS A 82 20.13 40.17 4.92
N GLU A 83 18.85 39.84 4.79
CA GLU A 83 17.71 40.76 4.94
C GLU A 83 17.18 40.72 6.37
#